data_AF-A0A9Q1HA01-F1
#
_entry.id   AF-A0A9Q1HA01-F1
#
_cell.length_a   1.000
_cell.length_b   1.000
_cell.length_c   1.000
_cell.angle_alpha   90.00
_cell.angle_beta   90.00
_cell.angle_gamma   90.00
#
_symmetry.space_group_name_H-M   'P 1'
#
loop_
_entity.id
_entity.type
_entity.pdbx_description
1 polymer ?
#
loop_
_entity_poly.entity_id
_entity_poly.type
_entity_poly.pdbx_seq_one_letter_code
_entity_poly.pdbx_strand_id
1 'polypeptide(L)'
;MLSLQSVCRPTDDFYGVDLKCAMTNVLRDFPEENFNNFFQYSFAILSMCSCEADIFWKALLKLAEGSDKSDPCFSQIGDDWDHHISILSMQVMAMVCARDQAIDKNVPNWDSILSARIQCILDAQNDDDGSFGNATSTALAVQALTAANIDPTIWSCNQTVPWLLRQQTNGDFGGIDATAQILPFLYCSNFGSLRNIIINCPECKCNIHRHKRPKWNGGCISALYLRTHVTISLPIERYPLLFSQVLTFLLNFSLLKTRRWKTYVPSYCCRKVDGVGDAANSSLFWL
;
A
#
# COMPACT_ATOMS: atom_id res chain seq x y z
N MET A 1 -0.10 9.72 8.36
CA MET A 1 1.33 9.82 8.74
C MET A 1 2.24 9.45 7.58
N LEU A 2 2.16 8.23 6.99
CA LEU A 2 2.99 7.86 5.82
C LEU A 2 2.95 8.88 4.67
N SER A 3 1.77 9.44 4.37
CA SER A 3 1.65 10.49 3.34
C SER A 3 2.39 11.78 3.67
N LEU A 4 2.59 12.12 4.95
CA LEU A 4 3.39 13.28 5.35
C LEU A 4 4.87 12.97 5.20
N GLN A 5 5.28 11.75 5.52
CA GLN A 5 6.66 11.30 5.34
C GLN A 5 7.07 11.27 3.86
N SER A 6 6.18 10.82 2.97
CA SER A 6 6.47 10.79 1.53
C SER A 6 6.65 12.19 0.92
N VAL A 7 6.20 13.25 1.61
CA VAL A 7 6.41 14.65 1.23
C VAL A 7 7.33 15.40 2.20
N CYS A 8 8.10 14.67 3.02
CA CYS A 8 9.09 15.23 3.94
C CYS A 8 8.51 16.24 4.94
N ARG A 9 7.30 15.99 5.44
CA ARG A 9 6.65 16.83 6.44
C ARG A 9 6.74 16.20 7.84
N PRO A 10 7.02 17.01 8.88
CA PRO A 10 7.00 16.54 10.25
C PRO A 10 5.62 15.98 10.63
N THR A 11 5.62 14.98 11.52
CA THR A 11 4.41 14.32 12.03
C THR A 11 4.11 14.66 13.48
N ASP A 12 5.01 15.35 14.16
CA ASP A 12 4.92 15.84 15.54
C ASP A 12 4.24 17.21 15.66
N ASP A 13 4.17 17.98 14.58
CA ASP A 13 3.42 19.24 14.51
C ASP A 13 2.60 19.35 13.21
N PHE A 14 1.54 18.54 13.11
CA PHE A 14 0.56 18.66 12.04
C PHE A 14 -0.59 19.56 12.49
N TYR A 15 -0.48 20.86 12.22
CA TYR A 15 -1.45 21.88 12.65
C TYR A 15 -1.66 21.91 14.18
N GLY A 16 -0.57 21.82 14.96
CA GLY A 16 -0.63 21.79 16.42
C GLY A 16 -1.04 20.43 17.01
N VAL A 17 -1.08 19.38 16.18
CA VAL A 17 -1.39 18.01 16.62
C VAL A 17 -0.16 17.13 16.44
N ASP A 18 0.27 16.51 17.53
CA ASP A 18 1.24 15.41 17.51
C ASP A 18 0.55 14.13 17.06
N LEU A 19 0.76 13.76 15.80
CA LEU A 19 0.15 12.56 15.22
C LEU A 19 0.72 11.28 15.80
N LYS A 20 1.95 11.28 16.33
CA LYS A 20 2.55 10.11 16.98
C LYS A 20 1.84 9.84 18.31
N CYS A 21 1.58 10.89 19.08
CA CYS A 21 0.79 10.82 20.31
C CYS A 21 -0.68 10.40 20.01
N ALA A 22 -1.32 11.02 19.02
CA ALA A 22 -2.68 10.66 18.63
C ALA A 22 -2.80 9.18 18.20
N MET A 23 -1.87 8.70 17.37
CA MET A 23 -1.81 7.29 16.95
C MET A 23 -1.56 6.34 18.12
N THR A 24 -0.77 6.77 19.11
CA THR A 24 -0.52 5.97 20.32
C THR A 24 -1.81 5.73 21.11
N ASN A 25 -2.69 6.73 21.21
CA ASN A 25 -3.99 6.58 21.85
C ASN A 25 -4.88 5.61 21.06
N VAL A 26 -4.99 5.80 19.74
CA VAL A 26 -5.74 4.89 18.86
C VAL A 26 -5.26 3.42 18.99
N LEU A 27 -3.95 3.19 19.08
CA LEU A 27 -3.37 1.86 19.25
C LEU A 27 -3.64 1.26 20.64
N ARG A 28 -3.83 2.07 21.69
CA ARG A 28 -4.15 1.61 23.05
C ARG A 28 -5.59 1.15 23.16
N ASP A 29 -6.49 1.82 22.45
CA ASP A 29 -7.91 1.59 22.57
C ASP A 29 -8.42 0.50 21.61
N PHE A 30 -7.56 0.00 20.71
CA PHE A 30 -7.90 -1.09 19.80
C PHE A 30 -8.42 -2.36 20.51
N PRO A 31 -9.52 -2.97 20.04
CA PRO A 31 -10.35 -2.56 18.90
C PRO A 31 -11.41 -1.51 19.29
N GLU A 32 -11.62 -0.50 18.42
CA GLU A 32 -12.67 0.52 18.57
C GLU A 32 -13.60 0.57 17.34
N GLU A 33 -14.69 1.33 17.45
CA GLU A 33 -15.58 1.62 16.33
C GLU A 33 -14.80 2.25 15.17
N ASN A 34 -14.83 1.61 13.99
CA ASN A 34 -14.04 1.97 12.79
C ASN A 34 -12.51 1.75 12.86
N PHE A 35 -11.98 1.21 13.96
CA PHE A 35 -10.58 0.78 14.10
C PHE A 35 -10.52 -0.59 14.79
N ASN A 36 -10.98 -1.63 14.10
CA ASN A 36 -11.22 -2.94 14.69
C ASN A 36 -10.64 -4.13 13.91
N ASN A 37 -9.89 -3.88 12.83
CA ASN A 37 -9.26 -4.94 12.05
C ASN A 37 -7.73 -4.82 12.07
N PHE A 38 -7.07 -5.97 11.89
CA PHE A 38 -5.62 -6.05 11.95
C PHE A 38 -4.91 -5.44 10.75
N PHE A 39 -5.60 -5.23 9.62
CA PHE A 39 -5.04 -4.45 8.52
C PHE A 39 -4.74 -3.02 8.97
N GLN A 40 -5.75 -2.34 9.52
CA GLN A 40 -5.62 -0.98 10.04
C GLN A 40 -4.63 -0.90 11.21
N TYR A 41 -4.69 -1.87 12.14
CA TYR A 41 -3.77 -1.93 13.28
C TYR A 41 -2.31 -2.03 12.83
N SER A 42 -2.04 -2.91 11.88
CA SER A 42 -0.69 -3.11 11.33
C SER A 42 -0.24 -1.90 10.54
N PHE A 43 -1.13 -1.29 9.75
CA PHE A 43 -0.84 -0.06 9.02
C PHE A 43 -0.51 1.12 9.96
N ALA A 44 -1.17 1.21 11.11
CA ALA A 44 -0.87 2.18 12.16
C ALA A 44 0.53 1.96 12.75
N ILE A 45 0.89 0.72 13.08
CA ILE A 45 2.23 0.38 13.58
C ILE A 45 3.31 0.64 12.53
N LEU A 46 3.06 0.26 11.27
CA LEU A 46 3.95 0.55 10.15
C LEU A 46 4.18 2.06 10.00
N SER A 47 3.11 2.86 10.13
CA SER A 47 3.17 4.31 10.11
C SER A 47 4.02 4.88 11.25
N MET A 48 3.82 4.38 12.48
CA MET A 48 4.58 4.79 13.66
C MET A 48 6.06 4.47 13.51
N CYS A 49 6.37 3.22 13.13
CA CYS A 49 7.74 2.78 12.92
C CYS A 49 8.44 3.59 11.83
N SER A 50 7.75 3.83 10.70
CA SER A 50 8.31 4.61 9.60
C SER A 50 8.66 6.04 10.05
N CYS A 51 7.92 6.61 11.00
CA CYS A 51 8.13 7.93 11.61
C CYS A 51 9.13 7.96 12.77
N GLU A 52 9.86 6.86 13.02
CA GLU A 52 10.75 6.70 14.17
C GLU A 52 10.04 7.01 15.50
N ALA A 53 8.74 6.74 15.58
CA ALA A 53 7.99 6.86 16.82
C ALA A 53 8.27 5.64 17.72
N ASP A 54 8.36 5.86 19.03
CA ASP A 54 8.45 4.77 20.01
C ASP A 54 7.10 4.06 20.10
N ILE A 55 7.09 2.76 19.81
CA ILE A 55 5.90 1.92 19.86
C ILE A 55 5.91 1.17 21.18
N PHE A 56 4.92 1.43 22.02
CA PHE A 56 4.84 0.81 23.34
C PHE A 56 4.70 -0.72 23.25
N TRP A 57 5.29 -1.40 24.23
CA TRP A 57 5.36 -2.86 24.31
C TRP A 57 4.07 -3.60 23.94
N LYS A 58 2.94 -3.22 24.57
CA LYS A 58 1.65 -3.90 24.38
C LYS A 58 1.17 -3.82 22.93
N ALA A 59 1.51 -2.76 22.20
CA ALA A 59 1.15 -2.64 20.78
C ALA A 59 1.94 -3.63 19.91
N LEU A 60 3.23 -3.78 20.17
CA LEU A 60 4.06 -4.77 19.48
C LEU A 60 3.62 -6.19 19.82
N LEU A 61 3.38 -6.48 21.10
CA LEU A 61 2.85 -7.77 21.53
C LEU A 61 1.52 -8.10 20.83
N LYS A 62 0.59 -7.13 20.74
CA LYS A 62 -0.69 -7.29 20.04
C LYS A 62 -0.51 -7.54 18.54
N LEU A 63 0.47 -6.88 17.90
CA LEU A 63 0.80 -7.13 16.50
C LEU A 63 1.32 -8.56 16.29
N ALA A 64 2.21 -9.03 17.17
CA ALA A 64 2.74 -10.40 17.13
C ALA A 64 1.64 -11.44 17.38
N GLU A 65 0.78 -11.20 18.36
CA GLU A 65 -0.38 -12.05 18.67
C GLU A 65 -1.39 -12.09 17.52
N GLY A 66 -1.54 -11.01 16.76
CA GLY A 66 -2.47 -10.94 15.64
C GLY A 66 -3.92 -11.22 16.06
N SER A 67 -4.69 -11.73 15.11
CA SER A 67 -6.10 -12.09 15.30
C SER A 67 -6.29 -13.36 16.12
N ASP A 68 -5.38 -14.32 15.98
CA ASP A 68 -5.35 -15.56 16.75
C ASP A 68 -3.90 -15.83 17.18
N LYS A 69 -3.70 -16.03 18.49
CA LYS A 69 -2.37 -16.31 19.06
C LYS A 69 -1.85 -17.70 18.71
N SER A 70 -2.75 -18.62 18.36
CA SER A 70 -2.46 -20.02 18.12
C SER A 70 -2.23 -20.35 16.65
N ASP A 71 -2.69 -19.49 15.74
CA ASP A 71 -2.51 -19.65 14.30
C ASP A 71 -1.87 -18.41 13.67
N PRO A 72 -0.58 -18.45 13.30
CA PRO A 72 0.10 -17.34 12.65
C PRO A 72 -0.46 -17.03 11.27
N CYS A 73 -1.14 -18.00 10.63
CA CYS A 73 -1.80 -17.86 9.34
C CYS A 73 -3.27 -17.44 9.50
N PHE A 74 -3.76 -17.11 10.69
CA PHE A 74 -5.12 -16.62 10.84
C PHE A 74 -5.16 -15.09 10.88
N SER A 75 -6.00 -14.50 10.02
CA SER A 75 -6.40 -13.10 10.18
C SER A 75 -7.91 -13.00 10.18
N GLN A 76 -8.48 -12.33 11.18
CA GLN A 76 -9.91 -12.05 11.27
C GLN A 76 -10.40 -11.42 9.96
N ILE A 77 -11.22 -12.14 9.19
CA ILE A 77 -12.39 -11.71 8.41
C ILE A 77 -12.82 -12.87 7.50
N GLY A 78 -13.92 -13.56 7.86
CA GLY A 78 -14.76 -14.39 6.99
C GLY A 78 -14.07 -15.43 6.09
N ASP A 79 -14.84 -16.05 5.19
CA ASP A 79 -14.33 -16.99 4.19
C ASP A 79 -13.63 -16.26 2.99
N ASP A 80 -13.24 -14.99 3.16
CA ASP A 80 -12.63 -14.18 2.10
C ASP A 80 -11.10 -14.24 2.17
N TRP A 81 -10.56 -15.28 1.51
CA TRP A 81 -9.13 -15.58 1.46
C TRP A 81 -8.26 -14.43 0.92
N ASP A 82 -8.80 -13.57 0.05
CA ASP A 82 -8.03 -12.44 -0.52
C ASP A 82 -7.78 -11.33 0.51
N HIS A 83 -8.78 -11.08 1.38
CA HIS A 83 -8.64 -10.13 2.49
C HIS A 83 -7.61 -10.64 3.50
N HIS A 84 -7.54 -11.95 3.69
CA HIS A 84 -6.60 -12.58 4.61
C HIS A 84 -5.14 -12.28 4.26
N ILE A 85 -4.75 -12.49 3.00
CA ILE A 85 -3.38 -12.20 2.54
C ILE A 85 -3.03 -10.72 2.66
N SER A 86 -3.99 -9.83 2.41
CA SER A 86 -3.79 -8.39 2.56
C SER A 86 -3.46 -8.00 4.00
N ILE A 87 -4.14 -8.61 4.99
CA ILE A 87 -3.87 -8.41 6.42
C ILE A 87 -2.49 -8.96 6.81
N LEU A 88 -2.19 -10.21 6.44
CA LEU A 88 -0.89 -10.82 6.72
C LEU A 88 0.27 -9.99 6.13
N SER A 89 0.11 -9.54 4.90
CA SER A 89 1.11 -8.72 4.22
C SER A 89 1.37 -7.41 4.97
N MET A 90 0.32 -6.75 5.44
CA MET A 90 0.46 -5.54 6.24
C MET A 90 1.10 -5.81 7.60
N GLN A 91 0.75 -6.92 8.24
CA GLN A 91 1.38 -7.37 9.49
C GLN A 91 2.88 -7.62 9.30
N VAL A 92 3.27 -8.35 8.26
CA VAL A 92 4.67 -8.64 7.95
C VAL A 92 5.44 -7.35 7.70
N MET A 93 4.93 -6.42 6.90
CA MET A 93 5.57 -5.12 6.68
C MET A 93 5.75 -4.34 8.00
N ALA A 94 4.73 -4.30 8.84
CA ALA A 94 4.78 -3.64 10.14
C ALA A 94 5.79 -4.31 11.09
N MET A 95 5.81 -5.63 11.14
CA MET A 95 6.71 -6.42 11.98
C MET A 95 8.17 -6.29 11.54
N VAL A 96 8.43 -6.29 10.24
CA VAL A 96 9.77 -6.03 9.69
C VAL A 96 10.23 -4.64 10.10
N CYS A 97 9.40 -3.62 9.92
CA CYS A 97 9.76 -2.25 10.28
C CYS A 97 10.08 -2.15 11.78
N ALA A 98 9.19 -2.64 12.63
CA ALA A 98 9.27 -2.47 14.09
C ALA A 98 10.21 -3.47 14.79
N ARG A 99 10.95 -4.30 14.04
CA ARG A 99 11.78 -5.39 14.57
C ARG A 99 12.77 -4.92 15.62
N ASP A 100 13.51 -3.84 15.37
CA ASP A 100 14.50 -3.31 16.31
C ASP A 100 13.87 -2.96 17.67
N GLN A 101 12.71 -2.28 17.63
CA GLN A 101 11.98 -1.90 18.85
C GLN A 101 11.38 -3.13 19.55
N ALA A 102 10.93 -4.13 18.80
CA ALA A 102 10.40 -5.36 19.37
C ALA A 102 11.50 -6.16 20.09
N ILE A 103 12.70 -6.24 19.52
CA ILE A 103 13.86 -6.87 20.14
C ILE A 103 14.27 -6.10 21.40
N ASP A 104 14.43 -4.78 21.31
CA ASP A 104 14.79 -3.91 22.46
C ASP A 104 13.83 -4.08 23.64
N LYS A 105 12.52 -4.15 23.35
CA LYS A 105 11.51 -4.31 24.39
C LYS A 105 11.31 -5.77 24.83
N ASN A 106 11.95 -6.75 24.16
CA ASN A 106 11.93 -8.21 24.39
C ASN A 106 10.69 -9.00 23.92
N VAL A 107 10.03 -8.64 22.80
CA VAL A 107 8.72 -9.20 22.41
C VAL A 107 8.85 -10.70 22.18
N PRO A 108 8.11 -11.54 22.93
CA PRO A 108 8.30 -12.97 22.86
C PRO A 108 7.98 -13.50 21.46
N ASN A 109 8.80 -14.43 20.98
CA ASN A 109 8.61 -15.15 19.72
C ASN A 109 8.50 -14.24 18.46
N TRP A 110 8.95 -12.99 18.51
CA TRP A 110 8.78 -12.04 17.40
C TRP A 110 9.26 -12.58 16.05
N ASP A 111 10.52 -13.01 15.98
CA ASP A 111 11.12 -13.52 14.74
C ASP A 111 10.50 -14.84 14.29
N SER A 112 10.10 -15.69 15.23
CA SER A 112 9.41 -16.96 14.93
C SER A 112 8.04 -16.70 14.29
N ILE A 113 7.25 -15.80 14.87
CA ILE A 113 5.94 -15.41 14.35
C ILE A 113 6.08 -14.70 13.00
N LEU A 114 7.05 -13.79 12.85
CA LEU A 114 7.33 -13.12 11.59
C LEU A 114 7.65 -14.14 10.49
N SER A 115 8.53 -15.11 10.78
CA SER A 115 8.90 -16.18 9.85
C SER A 115 7.69 -17.04 9.47
N ALA A 116 6.86 -17.41 10.45
CA ALA A 116 5.65 -18.18 10.20
C ALA A 116 4.67 -17.42 9.29
N ARG A 117 4.43 -16.13 9.53
CA ARG A 117 3.56 -15.29 8.68
C ARG A 117 4.07 -15.12 7.26
N ILE A 118 5.39 -14.98 7.10
CA ILE A 118 6.03 -14.96 5.77
C ILE A 118 5.74 -16.29 5.06
N GLN A 119 5.87 -17.42 5.75
CA GLN A 119 5.55 -18.73 5.18
C GLN A 119 4.08 -18.84 4.78
N CYS A 120 3.13 -18.36 5.61
CA CYS A 120 1.70 -18.34 5.27
C CYS A 120 1.42 -17.56 3.98
N ILE A 121 2.13 -16.43 3.75
CA ILE A 121 2.01 -15.66 2.51
C ILE A 121 2.56 -16.46 1.32
N LEU A 122 3.74 -17.09 1.47
CA LEU A 122 4.36 -17.90 0.42
C LEU A 122 3.47 -19.09 0.02
N ASP A 123 2.92 -19.80 1.00
CA ASP A 123 2.05 -20.96 0.79
C ASP A 123 0.71 -20.60 0.13
N ALA A 124 0.32 -19.32 0.19
CA ALA A 124 -0.89 -18.82 -0.46
C ALA A 124 -0.68 -18.42 -1.92
N GLN A 125 0.54 -18.54 -2.47
CA GLN A 125 0.79 -18.26 -3.87
C GLN A 125 0.05 -19.28 -4.76
N ASN A 126 -0.66 -18.77 -5.77
CA ASN A 126 -1.28 -19.60 -6.79
C ASN A 126 -0.20 -20.20 -7.72
N ASP A 127 -0.17 -21.53 -7.82
CA ASP A 127 0.84 -22.25 -8.62
C ASP A 127 0.69 -22.03 -10.15
N ASP A 128 -0.51 -21.72 -10.63
CA ASP A 128 -0.80 -21.60 -12.06
C ASP A 128 -0.40 -20.22 -12.62
N ASP A 129 -0.66 -19.16 -11.86
CA ASP A 129 -0.50 -17.78 -12.33
C ASP A 129 0.41 -16.89 -11.47
N GLY A 130 0.87 -17.40 -10.33
CA GLY A 130 1.76 -16.73 -9.39
C GLY A 130 1.10 -15.63 -8.56
N SER A 131 -0.22 -15.45 -8.63
CA SER A 131 -0.95 -14.45 -7.84
C SER A 131 -1.09 -14.85 -6.38
N PHE A 132 -1.45 -13.89 -5.51
CA PHE A 132 -1.83 -14.16 -4.12
C PHE A 132 -3.29 -13.73 -3.87
N GLY A 133 -4.19 -14.13 -4.78
CA GLY A 133 -5.59 -13.72 -4.78
C GLY A 133 -5.90 -12.70 -5.87
N ASN A 134 -6.27 -11.47 -5.49
CA ASN A 134 -6.54 -10.38 -6.43
C ASN A 134 -5.34 -9.43 -6.61
N ALA A 135 -5.51 -8.40 -7.44
CA ALA A 135 -4.45 -7.44 -7.76
C ALA A 135 -3.87 -6.73 -6.52
N THR A 136 -4.75 -6.35 -5.57
CA THR A 136 -4.36 -5.63 -4.36
C THR A 136 -3.63 -6.55 -3.39
N SER A 137 -4.20 -7.73 -3.10
CA SER A 137 -3.56 -8.70 -2.20
C SER A 137 -2.23 -9.18 -2.74
N THR A 138 -2.14 -9.43 -4.05
CA THR A 138 -0.89 -9.78 -4.75
C THR A 138 0.17 -8.68 -4.59
N ALA A 139 -0.18 -7.42 -4.83
CA ALA A 139 0.79 -6.33 -4.70
C ALA A 139 1.25 -6.12 -3.26
N LEU A 140 0.37 -6.29 -2.27
CA LEU A 140 0.72 -6.22 -0.85
C LEU A 140 1.62 -7.39 -0.44
N ALA A 141 1.33 -8.61 -0.89
CA ALA A 141 2.16 -9.79 -0.64
C ALA A 141 3.57 -9.59 -1.17
N VAL A 142 3.71 -9.11 -2.41
CA VAL A 142 5.03 -8.82 -2.98
C VAL A 142 5.77 -7.74 -2.18
N GLN A 143 5.08 -6.67 -1.76
CA GLN A 143 5.67 -5.65 -0.90
C GLN A 143 6.14 -6.21 0.44
N ALA A 144 5.37 -7.11 1.05
CA ALA A 144 5.71 -7.75 2.31
C ALA A 144 6.92 -8.69 2.17
N LEU A 145 6.95 -9.54 1.14
CA LEU A 145 8.08 -10.43 0.86
C LEU A 145 9.36 -9.64 0.53
N THR A 146 9.23 -8.53 -0.20
CA THR A 146 10.34 -7.62 -0.49
C THR A 146 10.84 -6.93 0.79
N ALA A 147 9.93 -6.45 1.65
CA ALA A 147 10.29 -5.84 2.93
C ALA A 147 11.04 -6.83 3.83
N ALA A 148 10.57 -8.08 3.87
CA ALA A 148 11.20 -9.18 4.61
C ALA A 148 12.50 -9.71 3.97
N ASN A 149 12.94 -9.11 2.84
CA ASN A 149 14.14 -9.51 2.10
C ASN A 149 14.12 -10.98 1.67
N ILE A 150 12.95 -11.48 1.28
CA ILE A 150 12.78 -12.83 0.74
C ILE A 150 13.24 -12.85 -0.71
N ASP A 151 14.10 -13.81 -1.04
CA ASP A 151 14.66 -13.96 -2.38
C ASP A 151 13.52 -14.14 -3.41
N PRO A 152 13.46 -13.34 -4.49
CA PRO A 152 12.48 -13.47 -5.56
C PRO A 152 12.50 -14.81 -6.31
N THR A 153 13.47 -15.70 -6.04
CA THR A 153 13.44 -17.09 -6.54
C THR A 153 12.60 -18.03 -5.68
N ILE A 154 12.29 -17.65 -4.44
CA ILE A 154 11.49 -18.46 -3.49
C ILE A 154 10.01 -18.36 -3.81
N TRP A 155 9.57 -17.21 -4.34
CA TRP A 155 8.21 -17.00 -4.84
C TRP A 155 8.27 -16.76 -6.35
N SER A 156 7.21 -17.09 -7.09
CA SER A 156 7.18 -17.05 -8.56
C SER A 156 7.13 -15.61 -9.15
N CYS A 157 8.07 -14.74 -8.80
CA CYS A 157 8.10 -13.32 -9.19
C CYS A 157 7.94 -13.10 -10.70
N ASN A 158 8.59 -13.94 -11.51
CA ASN A 158 8.51 -13.88 -12.97
C ASN A 158 7.10 -14.18 -13.53
N GLN A 159 6.24 -14.83 -12.75
CA GLN A 159 4.82 -15.06 -13.10
C GLN A 159 3.93 -13.99 -12.45
N THR A 160 4.16 -13.70 -11.17
CA THR A 160 3.39 -12.74 -10.36
C THR A 160 3.38 -11.35 -10.98
N VAL A 161 4.54 -10.81 -11.36
CA VAL A 161 4.62 -9.43 -11.84
C VAL A 161 3.90 -9.25 -13.19
N PRO A 162 4.14 -10.09 -14.22
CA PRO A 162 3.34 -10.04 -15.43
C PRO A 162 1.85 -10.25 -15.20
N TRP A 163 1.46 -11.13 -14.28
CA TRP A 163 0.05 -11.32 -13.92
C TRP A 163 -0.56 -10.04 -13.36
N LEU A 164 0.09 -9.40 -12.39
CA LEU A 164 -0.40 -8.19 -11.76
C LEU A 164 -0.53 -7.05 -12.78
N LEU A 165 0.45 -6.87 -13.67
CA LEU A 165 0.38 -5.85 -14.72
C LEU A 165 -0.77 -6.07 -15.73
N ARG A 166 -1.24 -7.32 -15.90
CA ARG A 166 -2.42 -7.62 -16.73
C ARG A 166 -3.73 -7.22 -16.05
N GLN A 167 -3.75 -7.09 -14.73
CA GLN A 167 -4.93 -6.63 -13.97
C GLN A 167 -5.20 -5.14 -14.15
N GLN A 168 -4.29 -4.38 -14.78
CA GLN A 168 -4.49 -2.96 -15.05
C GLN A 168 -5.62 -2.75 -16.08
N THR A 169 -6.65 -2.01 -15.68
CA THR A 169 -7.79 -1.59 -16.52
C THR A 169 -7.74 -0.09 -16.75
N ASN A 170 -7.93 0.42 -17.97
CA ASN A 170 -8.04 1.87 -18.25
C ASN A 170 -7.03 2.82 -17.54
N GLY A 171 -5.83 2.32 -17.23
CA GLY A 171 -4.79 3.07 -16.51
C GLY A 171 -4.77 2.87 -14.99
N ASP A 172 -5.77 2.24 -14.38
CA ASP A 172 -5.90 1.97 -12.94
C ASP A 172 -6.01 0.46 -12.65
N PHE A 173 -6.13 0.11 -11.37
CA PHE A 173 -6.32 -1.26 -10.90
C PHE A 173 -7.68 -1.45 -10.21
N GLY A 174 -8.75 -0.92 -10.82
CA GLY A 174 -10.12 -1.05 -10.28
C GLY A 174 -10.54 0.05 -9.31
N GLY A 175 -9.76 1.12 -9.20
CA GLY A 175 -10.08 2.30 -8.38
C GLY A 175 -8.85 3.01 -7.83
N ILE A 176 -9.08 4.19 -7.22
CA ILE A 176 -8.00 5.01 -6.65
C ILE A 176 -7.32 4.26 -5.50
N ASP A 177 -8.10 3.63 -4.63
CA ASP A 177 -7.58 2.98 -3.41
C ASP A 177 -6.70 1.76 -3.75
N ALA A 178 -7.16 0.90 -4.66
CA ALA A 178 -6.38 -0.24 -5.14
C ALA A 178 -5.11 0.23 -5.87
N THR A 179 -5.23 1.25 -6.72
CA THR A 179 -4.07 1.81 -7.43
C THR A 179 -3.04 2.39 -6.47
N ALA A 180 -3.48 3.12 -5.44
CA ALA A 180 -2.60 3.69 -4.42
C ALA A 180 -1.82 2.61 -3.65
N GLN A 181 -2.43 1.45 -3.41
CA GLN A 181 -1.78 0.31 -2.75
C GLN A 181 -0.77 -0.42 -3.64
N ILE A 182 -0.99 -0.41 -4.96
CA ILE A 182 -0.14 -1.11 -5.94
C ILE A 182 1.05 -0.25 -6.41
N LEU A 183 0.91 1.08 -6.39
CA LEU A 183 1.95 1.99 -6.88
C LEU A 183 3.34 1.82 -6.25
N PRO A 184 3.50 1.63 -4.92
CA PRO A 184 4.82 1.40 -4.33
C PRO A 184 5.53 0.18 -4.95
N PHE A 185 4.79 -0.92 -5.15
CA PHE A 185 5.30 -2.11 -5.80
C PHE A 185 5.78 -1.83 -7.24
N LEU A 186 5.05 -1.01 -8.01
CA LEU A 186 5.46 -0.68 -9.39
C LEU A 186 6.77 0.11 -9.45
N TYR A 187 7.17 0.73 -8.34
CA TYR A 187 8.46 1.38 -8.15
C TYR A 187 9.50 0.45 -7.48
N CYS A 188 9.20 -0.84 -7.36
CA CYS A 188 9.97 -1.84 -6.62
C CYS A 188 10.27 -1.40 -5.18
N SER A 189 9.28 -0.76 -4.56
CA SER A 189 9.31 -0.25 -3.20
C SER A 189 8.16 -0.85 -2.40
N ASN A 190 8.16 -0.63 -1.09
CA ASN A 190 7.09 -1.03 -0.20
C ASN A 190 6.78 0.08 0.82
N PHE A 191 5.64 -0.02 1.51
CA PHE A 191 5.27 0.97 2.51
C PHE A 191 6.29 1.12 3.65
N GLY A 192 7.03 0.05 4.00
CA GLY A 192 8.11 0.10 4.99
C GLY A 192 9.40 0.77 4.51
N SER A 193 9.61 0.89 3.19
CA SER A 193 10.76 1.58 2.60
C SER A 193 10.75 3.08 2.87
N LEU A 194 9.63 3.68 3.26
CA LEU A 194 9.53 5.11 3.57
C LEU A 194 10.47 5.54 4.72
N ARG A 195 10.77 4.64 5.68
CA ARG A 195 11.80 4.88 6.71
C ARG A 195 13.17 5.17 6.10
N ASN A 196 13.49 4.54 4.96
CA ASN A 196 14.77 4.66 4.28
C ASN A 196 14.76 5.72 3.16
N ILE A 197 13.60 6.29 2.81
CA ILE A 197 13.47 7.37 1.81
C ILE A 197 13.76 8.76 2.46
N ILE A 198 14.66 8.80 3.45
CA ILE A 198 15.38 10.02 3.85
C ILE A 198 16.53 10.25 2.84
N ILE A 199 16.23 10.12 1.55
CA ILE A 199 17.18 10.29 0.46
C ILE A 199 16.51 11.26 -0.51
N ASN A 200 16.94 12.51 -0.43
CA ASN A 200 16.48 13.64 -1.24
C ASN A 200 15.09 14.17 -0.88
N CYS A 201 14.95 14.72 0.32
CA CYS A 201 14.07 15.87 0.50
C CYS A 201 14.88 17.10 0.04
N PRO A 202 14.88 17.49 -1.26
CA PRO A 202 15.46 18.77 -1.61
C PRO A 202 14.71 19.82 -0.80
N GLU A 203 15.43 20.79 -0.24
CA GLU A 203 14.80 22.07 0.11
C GLU A 203 13.87 22.42 -1.04
N CYS A 204 12.56 22.49 -0.80
CA CYS A 204 11.59 22.74 -1.83
C CYS A 204 11.82 24.13 -2.42
N LYS A 205 12.76 24.28 -3.36
CA LYS A 205 12.72 25.33 -4.37
C LYS A 205 11.61 24.92 -5.32
N CYS A 206 10.37 25.26 -4.97
CA CYS A 206 9.26 25.28 -5.89
C CYS A 206 9.55 26.32 -6.98
N ASN A 207 10.43 26.00 -7.94
CA ASN A 207 10.36 26.62 -9.25
C ASN A 207 9.21 25.94 -9.97
N ILE A 208 8.01 26.46 -9.73
CA ILE A 208 6.87 26.21 -10.61
C ILE A 208 7.24 26.81 -11.97
N HIS A 209 7.92 26.04 -12.82
CA HIS A 209 7.95 26.34 -14.23
C HIS A 209 6.51 26.18 -14.72
N ARG A 210 5.83 27.31 -14.90
CA ARG A 210 4.59 27.39 -15.69
C ARG A 210 4.91 26.87 -17.09
N HIS A 211 4.76 25.58 -17.32
CA HIS A 211 4.65 25.07 -18.68
C HIS A 211 3.41 25.73 -19.29
N LYS A 212 3.63 26.49 -20.38
CA LYS A 212 2.55 27.07 -21.18
C LYS A 212 1.60 25.93 -21.55
N ARG A 213 0.31 26.12 -21.24
CA ARG A 213 -0.76 25.21 -21.68
C ARG A 213 -0.62 25.00 -23.19
N PRO A 214 -0.69 23.75 -23.69
CA PRO A 214 -0.83 23.55 -25.12
C PRO A 214 -2.12 24.24 -25.59
N LYS A 215 -2.02 25.11 -26.60
CA LYS A 215 -3.18 25.68 -27.27
C LYS A 215 -3.95 24.54 -27.92
N TRP A 216 -5.11 24.20 -27.34
CA TRP A 216 -6.08 23.34 -27.99
C TRP A 216 -6.73 24.09 -29.15
N ASN A 217 -6.50 23.62 -30.37
CA ASN A 217 -7.33 24.00 -31.52
C ASN A 217 -8.63 23.20 -31.42
N GLY A 218 -9.74 23.91 -31.40
CA GLY A 218 -11.06 23.38 -31.08
C GLY A 218 -11.49 22.22 -31.96
N GLY A 219 -11.91 21.14 -31.29
CA GLY A 219 -12.75 20.10 -31.84
C GLY A 219 -13.70 19.65 -30.74
N CYS A 220 -14.96 20.09 -30.78
CA CYS A 220 -16.00 19.65 -29.86
C CYS A 220 -16.29 18.17 -30.11
N ILE A 221 -15.91 17.29 -29.17
CA ILE A 221 -16.43 15.92 -29.13
C ILE A 221 -17.80 16.01 -28.46
N SER A 222 -18.86 15.71 -29.22
CA SER A 222 -20.22 15.61 -28.72
C SER A 222 -20.28 14.61 -27.55
N ALA A 223 -20.71 15.09 -26.38
CA ALA A 223 -20.88 14.26 -25.19
C ALA A 223 -21.97 13.21 -25.43
N LEU A 224 -21.58 11.93 -25.43
CA LEU A 224 -22.53 10.82 -25.45
C LEU A 224 -23.13 10.69 -24.03
N TYR A 225 -24.41 11.03 -23.87
CA TYR A 225 -25.13 10.84 -22.61
C TYR A 225 -25.48 9.36 -22.45
N LEU A 226 -24.76 8.66 -21.56
CA LEU A 226 -25.19 7.34 -21.07
C LEU A 226 -26.06 7.53 -19.84
N ARG A 227 -27.32 7.10 -19.94
CA ARG A 227 -28.29 7.11 -18.84
C ARG A 227 -28.20 5.77 -18.10
N THR A 228 -27.44 5.70 -17.02
CA THR A 228 -27.36 4.49 -16.19
C THR A 228 -28.43 4.52 -15.11
N HIS A 229 -29.30 3.51 -15.10
CA HIS A 229 -30.23 3.25 -14.00
C HIS A 229 -29.49 2.52 -12.88
N VAL A 230 -29.21 3.21 -11.78
CA VAL A 230 -28.77 2.58 -10.53
C VAL A 230 -30.02 2.22 -9.74
N THR A 231 -30.21 0.93 -9.45
CA THR A 231 -31.32 0.45 -8.62
C THR A 231 -30.73 0.00 -7.30
N ILE A 232 -30.98 0.75 -6.23
CA ILE A 232 -30.66 0.33 -4.86
C ILE A 232 -31.88 -0.44 -4.36
N SER A 233 -31.70 -1.73 -4.07
CA SER A 233 -32.72 -2.56 -3.45
C SER A 233 -32.39 -2.70 -1.96
N LEU A 234 -33.01 -1.85 -1.15
CA LEU A 234 -33.16 -2.12 0.28
C LEU A 234 -34.50 -2.83 0.50
N PRO A 235 -34.65 -3.67 1.55
CA PRO A 235 -35.93 -4.20 1.91
C PRO A 235 -36.78 -3.02 2.42
N ILE A 236 -37.73 -2.60 1.60
CA ILE A 236 -38.73 -1.55 1.82
C ILE A 236 -38.27 -0.15 1.33
N GLU A 237 -38.82 0.21 0.14
CA GLU A 237 -38.84 1.50 -0.58
C GLU A 237 -37.62 1.96 -1.42
N ARG A 238 -37.93 2.38 -2.66
CA ARG A 238 -36.98 2.87 -3.69
C ARG A 238 -37.09 4.39 -3.83
N TYR A 239 -35.96 5.10 -3.75
CA TYR A 239 -35.87 6.52 -4.10
C TYR A 239 -34.82 6.74 -5.20
N PRO A 240 -35.15 7.41 -6.32
CA PRO A 240 -34.16 7.83 -7.31
C PRO A 240 -33.51 9.15 -6.89
N LEU A 241 -32.18 9.21 -6.89
CA LEU A 241 -31.41 10.46 -6.72
C LEU A 241 -30.57 10.73 -7.97
N LEU A 242 -30.62 11.99 -8.44
CA LEU A 242 -29.83 12.54 -9.54
C LEU A 242 -28.83 13.54 -8.93
N PHE A 243 -27.54 13.28 -9.08
CA PHE A 243 -26.48 14.23 -8.70
C PHE A 243 -25.74 14.72 -9.94
N SER A 244 -25.65 16.04 -10.09
CA SER A 244 -24.77 16.73 -11.03
C SER A 244 -23.82 17.61 -10.22
N GLN A 245 -22.59 17.77 -10.72
CA GLN A 245 -21.49 18.65 -10.26
C GLN A 245 -20.32 17.96 -9.52
N VAL A 246 -19.44 17.30 -10.27
CA VAL A 246 -18.03 17.04 -9.86
C VAL A 246 -17.12 17.16 -11.09
N LEU A 247 -17.02 18.34 -11.72
CA LEU A 247 -16.26 18.50 -12.97
C LEU A 247 -14.83 19.08 -12.79
N THR A 248 -14.51 19.64 -11.63
CA THR A 248 -13.24 20.39 -11.47
C THR A 248 -12.08 19.53 -10.94
N PHE A 249 -12.35 18.42 -10.25
CA PHE A 249 -11.32 17.49 -9.77
C PHE A 249 -10.85 16.47 -10.81
N LEU A 250 -11.64 16.24 -11.86
CA LEU A 250 -11.38 15.22 -12.88
C LEU A 250 -10.22 15.57 -13.83
N LEU A 251 -9.91 16.86 -14.02
CA LEU A 251 -8.99 17.31 -15.08
C LEU A 251 -7.51 17.00 -14.80
N ASN A 252 -7.08 16.86 -13.54
CA ASN A 252 -5.72 16.40 -13.22
C ASN A 252 -5.57 14.87 -13.32
N PHE A 253 -6.67 14.11 -13.20
CA PHE A 253 -6.63 12.65 -13.15
C PHE A 253 -6.70 11.98 -14.54
N SER A 254 -7.25 12.65 -15.55
CA SER A 254 -7.20 12.16 -16.94
C SER A 254 -5.76 11.95 -17.45
N LEU A 255 -4.77 12.61 -16.85
CA LEU A 255 -3.36 12.46 -17.23
C LEU A 255 -2.74 11.12 -16.77
N LEU A 256 -3.19 10.54 -15.65
CA LEU A 256 -2.72 9.22 -15.20
C LEU A 256 -3.38 8.07 -15.98
N LYS A 257 -4.59 8.26 -16.51
CA LYS A 257 -5.35 7.24 -17.27
C LYS A 257 -4.74 6.83 -18.62
N THR A 258 -3.71 7.53 -19.10
CA THR A 258 -3.17 7.32 -20.46
C THR A 258 -1.91 6.46 -20.52
N ARG A 259 -1.34 6.02 -19.38
CA ARG A 259 -0.05 5.29 -19.37
C ARG A 259 -0.19 3.82 -18.97
N ARG A 260 0.25 2.94 -19.86
CA ARG A 260 0.40 1.48 -19.65
C ARG A 260 1.83 1.18 -19.20
N TRP A 261 1.99 0.44 -18.10
CA TRP A 261 3.29 0.13 -17.46
C TRP A 261 3.95 -1.16 -18.00
N LYS A 262 3.77 -1.47 -19.30
CA LYS A 262 3.82 -2.87 -19.78
C LYS A 262 5.20 -3.51 -19.98
N THR A 263 6.33 -2.80 -19.93
CA THR A 263 7.60 -3.39 -20.43
C THR A 263 8.82 -3.31 -19.51
N TYR A 264 8.88 -2.45 -18.49
CA TYR A 264 10.13 -2.25 -17.71
C TYR A 264 10.09 -2.72 -16.25
N VAL A 265 8.91 -2.86 -15.65
CA VAL A 265 8.73 -3.23 -14.24
C VAL A 265 9.15 -4.69 -13.93
N PRO A 266 8.86 -5.72 -14.76
CA PRO A 266 9.07 -7.12 -14.39
C PRO A 266 10.53 -7.49 -14.09
N SER A 267 11.45 -7.03 -14.93
CA SER A 267 12.88 -7.40 -14.85
C SER A 267 13.67 -6.63 -13.79
N TYR A 268 13.10 -5.58 -13.20
CA TYR A 268 13.79 -4.77 -12.19
C TYR A 268 13.37 -5.18 -10.77
N CYS A 269 12.08 -5.39 -10.51
CA CYS A 269 11.62 -5.79 -9.18
C CYS A 269 11.98 -7.26 -8.82
N CYS A 270 12.18 -8.13 -9.82
CA CYS A 270 12.53 -9.54 -9.59
C CYS A 270 14.05 -9.81 -9.53
N ARG A 271 14.89 -8.77 -9.50
CA ARG A 271 16.34 -8.95 -9.30
C ARG A 271 16.67 -8.91 -7.81
N LYS A 272 17.55 -9.82 -7.40
CA LYS A 272 18.11 -9.85 -6.05
C LYS A 272 18.78 -8.51 -5.76
N VAL A 273 18.34 -7.83 -4.70
CA VAL A 273 19.01 -6.63 -4.19
C VAL A 273 20.17 -7.11 -3.35
N ASP A 274 21.30 -7.38 -3.99
CA ASP A 274 22.54 -7.70 -3.28
C ASP A 274 23.07 -6.43 -2.60
N GLY A 275 22.77 -6.27 -1.32
CA GLY A 275 23.49 -5.36 -0.43
C GLY A 275 23.18 -3.86 -0.57
N VAL A 276 23.48 -3.15 0.51
CA VAL A 276 23.25 -1.72 0.73
C VAL A 276 23.88 -0.87 -0.37
N GLY A 277 23.07 0.00 -1.00
CA GLY A 277 23.51 1.21 -1.68
C GLY A 277 23.64 1.10 -3.19
N ASP A 278 22.56 1.43 -3.92
CA ASP A 278 22.62 2.20 -5.17
C ASP A 278 21.22 2.66 -5.58
N ALA A 279 20.65 3.56 -4.78
CA ALA A 279 19.61 4.47 -5.25
C ALA A 279 20.28 5.66 -5.97
N ALA A 280 20.98 5.40 -7.08
CA ALA A 280 21.54 6.45 -7.91
C ALA A 280 21.60 6.01 -9.37
N ASN A 281 21.05 6.85 -10.25
CA ASN A 281 21.10 6.77 -11.72
C ASN A 281 20.17 5.76 -12.40
N SER A 282 18.86 5.99 -12.31
CA SER A 282 17.96 5.75 -13.43
C SER A 282 17.41 7.09 -13.93
N SER A 283 18.23 7.78 -14.73
CA SER A 283 17.76 8.78 -15.69
C SER A 283 16.82 8.09 -16.67
N LEU A 284 15.53 8.03 -16.32
CA LEU A 284 14.45 7.65 -17.22
C LEU A 284 14.28 8.80 -18.24
N PHE A 285 14.80 8.56 -19.44
CA PHE A 285 14.49 9.35 -20.62
C PHE A 285 12.97 9.36 -20.84
N TRP A 286 12.39 10.55 -20.81
CA TRP A 286 11.01 10.80 -21.14
C TRP A 286 10.91 11.00 -22.65
N LEU A 287 10.24 10.07 -23.34
CA LEU A 287 9.63 10.30 -24.66
C LEU A 287 8.12 10.16 -24.52
#